data_AF-A0A9P6LY03-F1
#
_entry.id   AF-A0A9P6LY03-F1
#
_cell.length_a   1.000
_cell.length_b   1.000
_cell.length_c   1.000
_cell.angle_alpha   90.00
_cell.angle_beta   90.00
_cell.angle_gamma   90.00
#
_symmetry.space_group_name_H-M   'P 1'
#
loop_
_entity.id
_entity.type
_entity.pdbx_description
1 polymer ?
#
loop_
_entity_poly.entity_id
_entity_poly.type
_entity_poly.pdbx_seq_one_letter_code
_entity_poly.pdbx_strand_id
1 'polypeptide(L)'
;MTYNPPKRPGLDDVTGEPLERRTDDNPETFKIRLQKHHELTEPLLDYYKQKNILISLAGNTSDEIYPQIRELLQARFRPEEADKAEAQV
;
A
#
# COMPACT_ATOMS: atom_id res chain seq x y z
N MET A 1 1.70 -15.00 8.90
CA MET A 1 1.00 -15.55 7.72
C MET A 1 -0.51 -15.44 7.95
N THR A 2 -1.04 -14.22 8.03
CA THR A 2 -2.38 -13.99 8.62
C THR A 2 -3.21 -12.93 7.90
N TYR A 3 -2.65 -12.14 6.99
CA TYR A 3 -3.36 -11.00 6.42
C TYR A 3 -4.40 -11.39 5.37
N ASN A 4 -4.03 -12.23 4.39
CA ASN A 4 -4.95 -12.70 3.35
C ASN A 4 -4.69 -14.18 3.05
N PRO A 5 -5.05 -15.10 3.97
CA PRO A 5 -4.90 -16.52 3.75
C PRO A 5 -5.87 -17.02 2.66
N PRO A 6 -5.49 -18.03 1.86
CA PRO A 6 -6.42 -18.65 0.91
C PRO A 6 -7.55 -19.36 1.67
N LYS A 7 -8.75 -19.46 1.07
CA LYS A 7 -9.88 -20.18 1.69
C LYS A 7 -9.55 -21.65 1.91
N ARG A 8 -8.77 -22.25 0.99
CA ARG A 8 -8.24 -23.60 1.10
C ARG A 8 -6.71 -23.56 1.14
N PRO A 9 -6.06 -24.12 2.17
CA PRO A 9 -4.60 -24.08 2.28
C PRO A 9 -3.91 -24.61 1.03
N GLY A 10 -3.02 -23.80 0.45
CA GLY A 10 -2.19 -24.17 -0.70
C GLY A 10 -2.92 -24.19 -2.04
N LEU A 11 -4.15 -23.69 -2.15
CA LEU A 11 -4.89 -23.62 -3.41
C LEU A 11 -5.32 -22.19 -3.72
N ASP A 12 -5.33 -21.86 -5.01
CA ASP A 12 -5.89 -20.61 -5.51
C ASP A 12 -7.42 -20.58 -5.34
N ASP A 13 -7.97 -19.44 -4.91
CA ASP A 13 -9.40 -19.30 -4.61
C ASP A 13 -10.29 -19.20 -5.88
N VAL A 14 -9.71 -18.88 -7.04
CA VAL A 14 -10.40 -18.67 -8.32
C VAL A 14 -10.25 -19.89 -9.23
N THR A 15 -9.02 -20.38 -9.44
CA THR A 15 -8.72 -21.51 -10.33
C THR A 15 -8.69 -22.85 -9.61
N GLY A 16 -8.41 -22.86 -8.29
CA GLY A 16 -8.23 -24.09 -7.52
C GLY A 16 -6.88 -24.77 -7.74
N GLU A 17 -5.96 -24.14 -8.47
CA GLU A 17 -4.63 -24.69 -8.74
C GLU A 17 -3.71 -24.59 -7.51
N PRO A 18 -2.67 -25.43 -7.40
CA PRO A 18 -1.72 -25.37 -6.30
C PRO A 18 -0.93 -24.05 -6.26
N LEU A 19 -0.91 -23.40 -5.10
CA LEU A 19 -0.05 -22.25 -4.84
C LEU A 19 1.37 -22.73 -4.53
N GLU A 20 2.36 -22.04 -5.10
CA GLU A 20 3.77 -22.26 -4.80
C GLU A 20 4.43 -20.99 -4.27
N ARG A 21 5.45 -21.17 -3.44
CA ARG A 21 6.31 -20.07 -3.02
C ARG A 21 7.42 -19.91 -4.04
N ARG A 22 7.68 -18.68 -4.49
CA ARG A 22 8.74 -18.45 -5.46
C ARG A 22 10.11 -18.67 -4.81
N THR A 23 11.09 -19.05 -5.63
CA THR A 23 12.47 -19.31 -5.17
C THR A 23 13.15 -18.06 -4.60
N ASP A 24 12.72 -16.88 -5.04
CA ASP A 24 13.25 -15.58 -4.64
C ASP A 24 12.57 -14.97 -3.40
N ASP A 25 11.57 -15.63 -2.84
CA ASP A 25 10.92 -15.25 -1.58
C ASP A 25 11.76 -15.70 -0.37
N ASN A 26 12.97 -15.16 -0.27
CA ASN A 26 13.93 -15.47 0.79
C ASN A 26 14.59 -14.20 1.38
N PRO A 27 15.12 -14.26 2.62
CA PRO A 27 15.66 -13.09 3.32
C PRO A 27 16.81 -12.39 2.59
N GLU A 28 17.68 -13.15 1.91
CA GLU A 28 18.82 -12.60 1.16
C GLU A 28 18.32 -11.73 0.00
N THR A 29 17.40 -12.26 -0.80
CA THR A 29 16.79 -11.54 -1.92
C THR A 29 16.01 -10.31 -1.42
N PHE A 30 15.29 -10.44 -0.31
CA PHE A 30 14.56 -9.33 0.30
C PHE A 30 15.51 -8.19 0.69
N LYS A 31 16.64 -8.50 1.34
CA LYS A 31 17.63 -7.51 1.77
C LYS A 31 18.20 -6.73 0.58
N ILE A 32 18.59 -7.43 -0.49
CA ILE A 32 19.13 -6.81 -1.71
C ILE A 32 18.07 -5.90 -2.35
N ARG A 33 16.81 -6.36 -2.44
CA ARG A 33 15.70 -5.57 -3.00
C ARG A 33 15.41 -4.33 -2.18
N LEU A 34 15.40 -4.45 -0.86
CA LEU A 34 15.15 -3.33 0.04
C LEU A 34 16.25 -2.27 -0.07
N GLN A 35 17.52 -2.69 -0.05
CA GLN A 35 18.65 -1.78 -0.25
C GLN A 35 18.54 -1.03 -1.59
N LYS A 36 18.33 -1.76 -2.69
CA LYS A 36 18.19 -1.15 -4.02
C LYS A 36 17.00 -0.21 -4.10
N HIS A 37 15.89 -0.54 -3.42
CA HIS A 37 14.74 0.34 -3.33
C HIS A 37 15.10 1.66 -2.64
N HIS A 38 15.77 1.62 -1.49
CA HIS A 38 16.25 2.83 -0.79
C HIS A 38 17.17 3.67 -1.69
N GLU A 39 18.19 3.06 -2.29
CA GLU A 39 19.14 3.74 -3.18
C GLU A 39 18.46 4.49 -4.34
N LEU A 40 17.38 3.93 -4.89
CA LEU A 40 16.66 4.51 -6.02
C LEU A 40 15.57 5.52 -5.60
N THR A 41 14.98 5.35 -4.41
CA THR A 41 13.82 6.15 -3.98
C THR A 41 14.18 7.30 -3.06
N GLU A 42 15.26 7.23 -2.28
CA GLU A 42 15.69 8.32 -1.39
C GLU A 42 15.88 9.66 -2.12
N PRO A 43 16.57 9.71 -3.29
CA PRO A 43 16.70 10.97 -4.04
C PRO A 43 15.34 11.54 -4.51
N LEU A 44 14.37 10.66 -4.79
CA LEU A 44 13.02 11.06 -5.20
C LEU A 44 12.22 11.64 -4.01
N LEU A 45 12.38 11.05 -2.82
CA LEU A 45 11.78 11.59 -1.60
C LEU A 45 12.33 12.98 -1.28
N ASP A 46 13.64 13.18 -1.39
CA ASP A 46 14.29 14.48 -1.20
C ASP A 46 13.74 15.53 -2.18
N TYR A 47 13.57 15.16 -3.45
CA TYR A 47 12.98 16.04 -4.47
C TYR A 47 11.57 16.51 -4.08
N TYR A 48 10.69 15.61 -3.64
CA TYR A 48 9.32 15.98 -3.26
C TYR A 48 9.26 16.72 -1.92
N LYS A 49 10.20 16.44 -1.00
CA LYS A 49 10.37 17.17 0.25
C LYS A 49 10.76 18.62 -0.01
N GLN A 50 11.71 18.87 -0.91
CA GLN A 50 12.10 20.23 -1.32
C GLN A 50 10.96 21.02 -1.97
N LYS A 51 10.04 20.33 -2.66
CA LYS A 51 8.82 20.94 -3.23
C LYS A 51 7.71 21.18 -2.22
N ASN A 52 7.86 20.73 -0.97
CA ASN A 52 6.85 20.84 0.08
C ASN A 52 5.49 20.21 -0.30
N ILE A 53 5.52 19.13 -1.08
CA ILE A 53 4.33 18.34 -1.48
C ILE A 53 4.40 16.88 -1.01
N LEU A 54 5.47 16.50 -0.32
CA LEU A 54 5.62 15.18 0.28
C LEU A 54 4.80 15.10 1.58
N ILE A 55 3.92 14.11 1.67
CA ILE A 55 3.23 13.76 2.92
C ILE A 55 3.64 12.34 3.30
N SER A 56 4.19 12.18 4.51
CA SER A 56 4.66 10.90 5.03
C SER A 56 3.64 10.32 6.01
N LEU A 57 3.30 9.05 5.82
CA LEU A 57 2.42 8.28 6.70
C LEU A 57 3.22 7.12 7.30
N ALA A 58 2.94 6.76 8.55
CA ALA A 58 3.67 5.71 9.27
C ALA A 58 2.70 4.73 9.95
N GLY A 59 3.08 3.45 9.96
CA GLY A 59 2.35 2.36 10.59
C GLY A 59 3.05 1.04 10.36
N ASN A 60 2.66 0.01 11.11
CA ASN A 60 3.26 -1.33 11.00
C ASN A 60 2.42 -2.27 10.13
N THR A 61 1.15 -1.92 9.90
CA THR A 61 0.18 -2.74 9.17
C THR A 61 -0.62 -1.89 8.18
N SER A 62 -1.14 -2.53 7.13
CA SER A 62 -2.02 -1.84 6.18
C SER A 62 -3.30 -1.31 6.83
N ASP A 63 -3.80 -1.99 7.86
CA ASP A 63 -5.01 -1.59 8.59
C ASP A 63 -4.82 -0.30 9.39
N GLU A 64 -3.58 -0.02 9.84
CA GLU A 64 -3.21 1.25 10.47
C GLU A 64 -3.01 2.39 9.46
N ILE A 65 -2.46 2.09 8.28
CA ILE A 65 -2.04 3.09 7.29
C ILE A 65 -3.20 3.50 6.36
N TYR A 66 -4.03 2.55 5.94
CA TYR A 66 -5.16 2.80 5.04
C TYR A 66 -6.12 3.92 5.48
N PRO A 67 -6.58 3.98 6.75
CA PRO A 67 -7.44 5.08 7.20
C PRO A 67 -6.76 6.45 7.09
N GLN A 68 -5.44 6.53 7.35
CA GLN A 68 -4.67 7.78 7.23
C GLN A 68 -4.62 8.27 5.78
N ILE A 69 -4.37 7.35 4.83
CA ILE A 69 -4.38 7.67 3.39
C ILE A 69 -5.77 8.18 2.98
N ARG A 70 -6.82 7.49 3.40
CA ARG A 70 -8.21 7.85 3.04
C ARG A 70 -8.58 9.23 3.53
N GLU A 71 -8.30 9.55 4.79
CA GLU A 71 -8.57 10.86 5.38
C GLU A 71 -7.80 11.97 4.66
N LEU A 72 -6.52 11.75 4.37
CA LEU A 72 -5.69 12.68 3.61
C LEU A 72 -6.27 12.97 2.23
N LEU A 73 -6.67 11.93 1.50
CA LEU A 73 -7.25 12.09 0.16
C LEU A 73 -8.60 12.81 0.21
N GLN A 74 -9.46 12.49 1.18
CA GLN A 74 -10.75 13.16 1.37
C GLN A 74 -10.59 14.65 1.71
N ALA A 75 -9.66 14.98 2.61
CA ALA A 75 -9.36 16.36 2.97
C ALA A 75 -8.75 17.15 1.80
N ARG A 76 -7.90 16.50 0.99
CA ARG A 76 -7.16 17.15 -0.09
C ARG A 76 -7.97 17.33 -1.37
N PHE A 77 -8.82 16.36 -1.69
CA PHE A 77 -9.52 16.24 -2.96
C PHE A 77 -11.03 16.07 -2.80
N ARG A 78 -11.63 16.62 -1.72
CA ARG A 78 -13.07 16.52 -1.42
C ARG A 78 -13.89 16.48 -2.72
N PRO A 79 -14.52 15.34 -3.06
CA PRO A 79 -15.27 15.26 -4.30
C PRO A 79 -16.48 16.20 -4.18
N GLU A 80 -16.68 17.05 -5.19
CA GLU A 80 -17.86 17.95 -5.26
C GLU A 80 -19.19 17.19 -5.18
N GLU A 81 -19.20 15.89 -5.44
CA GLU A 81 -20.40 15.04 -5.37
C GLU A 81 -20.93 14.83 -3.96
N ALA A 82 -20.13 15.05 -2.90
CA ALA A 82 -20.61 15.00 -1.52
C ALA A 82 -21.67 16.08 -1.22
N ASP A 83 -21.60 17.23 -1.90
CA ASP A 83 -22.60 18.31 -1.73
C ASP A 83 -23.92 18.04 -2.49
N LYS A 84 -23.92 17.13 -3.49
CA LYS A 84 -25.14 16.78 -4.24
C LYS A 84 -25.98 15.69 -3.57
N ALA A 85 -25.36 14.82 -2.77
CA ALA A 85 -26.08 13.77 -2.05
C ALA A 85 -26.83 14.30 -0.82
N GLU A 86 -26.36 15.39 -0.20
CA GLU A 86 -27.02 16.01 0.97
C GLU A 86 -28.10 17.03 0.59
N ALA A 87 -28.09 17.57 -0.63
CA ALA A 87 -29.10 18.51 -1.12
C ALA A 87 -30.36 17.85 -1.72
N GLN A 88 -30.48 16.52 -1.67
CA GLN A 88 -31.61 15.75 -2.22
C GLN A 88 -32.32 14.85 -1.18
N VAL A 89 -32.09 15.08 0.11
CA VAL A 89 -32.88 14.48 1.21
C VAL A 89 -33.73 15.55 1.88
#